data_AF-A0AB39HZW6-F1
#
_entry.id   AF-A0AB39HZW6-F1
#
_cell.length_a   1.000
_cell.length_b   1.000
_cell.length_c   1.000
_cell.angle_alpha   90.00
_cell.angle_beta   90.00
_cell.angle_gamma   90.00
#
_symmetry.space_group_name_H-M   'P 1'
#
loop_
_entity.id
_entity.type
_entity.pdbx_description
1 polymer ?
#
loop_
_entity_poly.entity_id
_entity_poly.type
_entity_poly.pdbx_seq_one_letter_code
_entity_poly.pdbx_strand_id
1 'polypeptide(L)'
;MKRILLLGGITEALAIARTLGPEHVYSLAGIGRVPSDLKCQVRVGGFGGADGLAAYLLGESIDLLIDATHPYAAQISANAARASQLTGVPCWALRRPAWQAQAADDWREVAGWAELIEALRPFRRPLFTLGREPLAHLDEIPAHQFWTLRALEACPSNDRCEVIGARGPFQLEDERTLFERRQIDVLISKNSGSAATEPKLQVARERGITVLILGRPQLPDVSRHFSTVQALLQAL
;
A
#
# COMPACT_ATOMS: atom_id res chain seq x y z
N MET A 1 21.29 -23.69 5.08
CA MET A 1 20.70 -22.82 4.02
C MET A 1 19.92 -21.73 4.74
N LYS A 2 19.96 -20.48 4.27
CA LYS A 2 19.28 -19.37 4.95
C LYS A 2 17.76 -19.47 4.76
N ARG A 3 17.00 -19.62 5.84
CA ARG A 3 15.54 -19.56 5.82
C ARG A 3 15.07 -18.10 5.82
N ILE A 4 14.13 -17.76 4.95
CA ILE A 4 13.68 -16.38 4.74
C ILE A 4 12.23 -16.26 5.16
N LEU A 5 11.92 -15.21 5.92
CA LEU A 5 10.56 -14.71 6.09
C LEU A 5 10.39 -13.43 5.26
N LEU A 6 9.51 -13.47 4.25
CA LEU A 6 9.16 -12.34 3.42
C LEU A 6 7.79 -11.78 3.86
N LEU A 7 7.78 -10.60 4.47
CA LEU A 7 6.56 -9.84 4.74
C LEU A 7 6.16 -9.09 3.46
N GLY A 8 4.91 -9.28 3.02
CA GLY A 8 4.48 -8.74 1.72
C GLY A 8 3.10 -8.12 1.69
N GLY A 9 2.47 -8.22 0.50
CA GLY A 9 1.19 -7.56 0.20
C GLY A 9 1.27 -6.54 -0.93
N ILE A 10 2.42 -6.42 -1.60
CA ILE A 10 2.58 -5.64 -2.85
C ILE A 10 3.08 -6.54 -3.99
N THR A 11 3.00 -6.04 -5.22
CA THR A 11 3.41 -6.74 -6.43
C THR A 11 4.87 -7.21 -6.38
N GLU A 12 5.75 -6.38 -5.85
CA GLU A 12 7.18 -6.64 -5.73
C GLU A 12 7.47 -7.80 -4.76
N ALA A 13 6.75 -7.85 -3.63
CA ALA A 13 6.87 -8.97 -2.70
C ALA A 13 6.38 -10.27 -3.33
N LEU A 14 5.28 -10.24 -4.09
CA LEU A 14 4.82 -11.43 -4.81
C LEU A 14 5.83 -11.90 -5.87
N ALA A 15 6.50 -10.96 -6.56
CA ALA A 15 7.56 -11.29 -7.50
C ALA A 15 8.75 -11.99 -6.83
N ILE A 16 9.17 -11.53 -5.64
CA ILE A 16 10.20 -12.20 -4.84
C ILE A 16 9.70 -13.57 -4.35
N ALA A 17 8.47 -13.67 -3.84
CA ALA A 17 7.92 -14.91 -3.32
C ALA A 17 7.90 -16.05 -4.37
N ARG A 18 7.75 -15.72 -5.65
CA ARG A 18 7.80 -16.67 -6.77
C ARG A 18 9.19 -17.25 -7.04
N THR A 19 10.26 -16.61 -6.56
CA THR A 19 11.63 -17.12 -6.69
C THR A 19 12.05 -17.98 -5.49
N LEU A 20 11.27 -17.97 -4.40
CA LEU A 20 11.59 -18.68 -3.17
C LEU A 20 11.15 -20.16 -3.22
N GLY A 21 12.01 -21.05 -2.72
CA GLY A 21 11.75 -22.47 -2.47
C GLY A 21 10.89 -22.78 -1.23
N PRO A 22 10.55 -24.07 -1.01
CA PRO A 22 9.61 -24.54 0.02
C PRO A 22 10.06 -24.32 1.47
N GLU A 23 11.34 -24.06 1.71
CA GLU A 23 11.88 -23.74 3.03
C GLU A 23 11.52 -22.32 3.51
N HIS A 24 11.26 -21.39 2.59
CA HIS A 24 10.97 -20.00 2.92
C HIS A 24 9.47 -19.76 3.16
N VAL A 25 9.17 -18.63 3.80
CA VAL A 25 7.80 -18.24 4.15
C VAL A 25 7.48 -16.87 3.55
N TYR A 26 6.37 -16.79 2.82
CA TYR A 26 5.72 -15.56 2.40
C TYR A 26 4.55 -15.25 3.32
N SER A 27 4.56 -14.08 3.98
CA SER A 27 3.53 -13.69 4.93
C SER A 27 2.66 -12.52 4.45
N LEU A 28 1.34 -12.70 4.59
CA LEU A 28 0.31 -11.76 4.20
C LEU A 28 -0.60 -11.40 5.39
N ALA A 29 -1.08 -10.16 5.41
CA ALA A 29 -2.07 -9.71 6.40
C ALA A 29 -3.48 -10.30 6.17
N GLY A 30 -3.78 -10.82 4.97
CA GLY A 30 -5.09 -11.39 4.62
C GLY A 30 -6.10 -10.40 4.04
N ILE A 31 -5.69 -9.19 3.69
CA ILE A 31 -6.57 -8.13 3.14
C ILE A 31 -6.88 -8.36 1.64
N GLY A 32 -6.05 -9.14 0.94
CA GLY A 32 -6.18 -9.43 -0.49
C GLY A 32 -6.18 -10.92 -0.80
N ARG A 33 -6.16 -11.26 -2.10
CA ARG A 33 -6.09 -12.67 -2.54
C ARG A 33 -4.78 -13.32 -2.08
N VAL A 34 -4.92 -14.52 -1.53
CA VAL A 34 -3.80 -15.39 -1.20
C VAL A 34 -3.37 -16.13 -2.47
N PRO A 35 -2.10 -16.05 -2.89
CA PRO A 35 -1.61 -16.81 -4.04
C PRO A 35 -1.52 -18.29 -3.71
N SER A 36 -1.91 -19.15 -4.65
CA SER A 36 -1.90 -20.61 -4.52
C SER A 36 -0.86 -21.28 -5.42
N ASP A 37 -0.15 -20.50 -6.25
CA ASP A 37 0.83 -20.92 -7.25
C ASP A 37 2.28 -20.85 -6.75
N LEU A 38 2.51 -20.60 -5.46
CA LEU A 38 3.85 -20.42 -4.90
C LEU A 38 4.50 -21.74 -4.46
N LYS A 39 5.82 -21.83 -4.65
CA LYS A 39 6.64 -22.96 -4.13
C LYS A 39 6.97 -22.79 -2.65
N CYS A 40 7.14 -21.55 -2.18
CA CYS A 40 7.34 -21.24 -0.78
C CYS A 40 6.06 -21.39 0.05
N GLN A 41 6.22 -21.51 1.37
CA GLN A 41 5.09 -21.60 2.29
C GLN A 41 4.38 -20.24 2.36
N VAL A 42 3.05 -20.26 2.43
CA VAL A 42 2.24 -19.03 2.56
C VAL A 42 1.58 -18.99 3.93
N ARG A 43 1.85 -17.92 4.68
CA ARG A 43 1.23 -17.66 5.98
C ARG A 43 0.31 -16.44 5.90
N VAL A 44 -0.90 -16.57 6.45
CA VAL A 44 -1.87 -15.48 6.51
C VAL A 44 -2.21 -15.15 7.96
N GLY A 45 -2.20 -13.86 8.30
CA GLY A 45 -2.60 -13.35 9.62
C GLY A 45 -1.48 -12.61 10.35
N GLY A 46 -1.85 -11.95 11.45
CA GLY A 46 -0.91 -11.19 12.27
C GLY A 46 0.08 -12.07 13.03
N PHE A 47 1.12 -11.44 13.58
CA PHE A 47 2.12 -12.09 14.44
C PHE A 47 1.91 -11.82 15.94
N GLY A 48 0.98 -10.93 16.32
CA GLY A 48 0.83 -10.50 17.72
C GLY A 48 1.85 -9.42 18.12
N GLY A 49 2.09 -8.44 17.24
CA GLY A 49 3.06 -7.36 17.48
C GLY A 49 4.51 -7.75 17.21
N ALA A 50 5.44 -6.94 17.70
CA ALA A 50 6.88 -7.17 17.52
C ALA A 50 7.37 -8.40 18.28
N ASP A 51 6.91 -8.63 19.51
CA ASP A 51 7.33 -9.76 20.34
C ASP A 51 6.86 -11.09 19.76
N GLY A 52 5.62 -11.14 19.27
CA GLY A 52 5.12 -12.35 18.60
C GLY A 52 5.81 -12.61 17.25
N LEU A 53 6.22 -11.56 16.52
CA LEU A 53 7.07 -11.72 15.35
C LEU A 53 8.47 -12.22 15.75
N ALA A 54 9.07 -11.71 16.82
CA ALA A 54 10.37 -12.18 17.33
C ALA A 54 10.31 -13.66 17.74
N ALA A 55 9.27 -14.06 18.47
CA ALA A 55 9.03 -15.46 18.82
C ALA A 55 8.89 -16.34 17.58
N TYR A 56 8.19 -15.87 16.55
CA TYR A 56 8.07 -16.58 15.28
C TYR A 56 9.43 -16.73 14.56
N LEU A 57 10.24 -15.66 14.50
CA LEU A 57 11.57 -15.71 13.88
C LEU A 57 12.46 -16.77 14.52
N LEU A 58 12.47 -16.84 15.85
CA LEU A 58 13.26 -17.83 16.61
C LEU A 58 12.67 -19.24 16.46
N GLY A 59 11.37 -19.39 16.65
CA GLY A 59 10.69 -20.69 16.61
C GLY A 59 10.77 -21.38 15.25
N GLU A 60 10.69 -20.61 14.16
CA GLU A 60 10.82 -21.14 12.79
C GLU A 60 12.25 -21.17 12.27
N SER A 61 13.24 -20.75 13.08
CA SER A 61 14.65 -20.64 12.68
C SER A 61 14.83 -19.80 11.41
N ILE A 62 14.24 -18.60 11.40
CA ILE A 62 14.39 -17.65 10.30
C ILE A 62 15.77 -16.99 10.37
N ASP A 63 16.52 -17.06 9.27
CA ASP A 63 17.86 -16.46 9.15
C ASP A 63 17.83 -15.06 8.55
N LEU A 64 16.77 -14.68 7.84
CA LEU A 64 16.61 -13.37 7.22
C LEU A 64 15.14 -12.95 7.19
N LEU A 65 14.86 -11.76 7.72
CA LEU A 65 13.57 -11.09 7.59
C LEU A 65 13.63 -10.09 6.42
N ILE A 66 12.69 -10.17 5.49
CA ILE A 66 12.55 -9.22 4.39
C ILE A 66 11.21 -8.50 4.54
N ASP A 67 11.24 -7.20 4.76
CA ASP A 67 10.08 -6.34 4.72
C ASP A 67 9.91 -5.75 3.31
N ALA A 68 9.00 -6.36 2.55
CA ALA A 68 8.50 -5.85 1.28
C ALA A 68 7.00 -5.48 1.39
N THR A 69 6.59 -4.91 2.52
CA THR A 69 5.20 -4.48 2.74
C THR A 69 4.88 -3.15 2.05
N HIS A 70 3.60 -2.77 2.02
CA HIS A 70 3.18 -1.50 1.44
C HIS A 70 3.83 -0.31 2.18
N PRO A 71 4.22 0.81 1.53
CA PRO A 71 4.86 1.94 2.22
C PRO A 71 4.05 2.57 3.37
N TYR A 72 2.74 2.30 3.43
CA TYR A 72 1.85 2.76 4.51
C TYR A 72 1.55 1.67 5.55
N ALA A 73 2.13 0.48 5.42
CA ALA A 73 2.03 -0.59 6.41
C ALA A 73 3.04 -0.37 7.56
N ALA A 74 3.11 0.87 8.06
CA ALA A 74 4.16 1.32 8.98
C ALA A 74 4.23 0.49 10.25
N GLN A 75 3.09 0.03 10.78
CA GLN A 75 3.05 -0.79 11.99
C GLN A 75 3.79 -2.12 11.84
N ILE A 76 3.58 -2.84 10.73
CA ILE A 76 4.27 -4.12 10.52
C ILE A 76 5.75 -3.89 10.19
N SER A 77 6.11 -2.80 9.52
CA SER A 77 7.51 -2.39 9.35
C SER A 77 8.20 -2.06 10.67
N ALA A 78 7.51 -1.34 11.58
CA ALA A 78 7.99 -1.08 12.94
C ALA A 78 8.19 -2.38 13.73
N ASN A 79 7.22 -3.30 13.63
CA ASN A 79 7.32 -4.60 14.27
C ASN A 79 8.49 -5.42 13.71
N ALA A 80 8.72 -5.40 12.39
CA ALA A 80 9.82 -6.09 11.73
C ALA A 80 11.19 -5.59 12.20
N ALA A 81 11.39 -4.27 12.22
CA ALA A 81 12.63 -3.67 12.72
C ALA A 81 12.85 -4.02 14.21
N ARG A 82 11.80 -3.94 15.04
CA ARG A 82 11.90 -4.27 16.46
C ARG A 82 12.17 -5.76 16.70
N ALA A 83 11.50 -6.66 15.98
CA ALA A 83 11.72 -8.09 16.09
C ALA A 83 13.15 -8.50 15.65
N SER A 84 13.69 -7.83 14.63
CA SER A 84 15.08 -7.97 14.19
C SER A 84 16.06 -7.60 15.31
N GLN A 85 15.83 -6.45 15.98
CA GLN A 85 16.67 -6.04 17.11
C GLN A 85 16.59 -7.02 18.29
N LEU A 86 15.41 -7.57 18.58
CA LEU A 86 15.20 -8.50 19.69
C LEU A 86 15.88 -9.86 19.47
N THR A 87 15.94 -10.32 18.23
CA THR A 87 16.40 -11.68 17.89
C THR A 87 17.81 -11.72 17.32
N GLY A 88 18.33 -10.58 16.84
CA GLY A 88 19.57 -10.51 16.06
C GLY A 88 19.43 -11.00 14.61
N VAL A 89 18.24 -11.46 14.19
CA VAL A 89 17.98 -11.84 12.80
C VAL A 89 18.02 -10.58 11.92
N PRO A 90 18.84 -10.52 10.86
CA PRO A 90 18.92 -9.34 10.01
C PRO A 90 17.57 -9.04 9.34
N CYS A 91 17.22 -7.75 9.25
CA CYS A 91 16.05 -7.28 8.53
C CYS A 91 16.46 -6.45 7.32
N TRP A 92 16.04 -6.87 6.13
CA TRP A 92 16.18 -6.09 4.90
C TRP A 92 14.84 -5.48 4.52
N ALA A 93 14.86 -4.29 3.94
CA ALA A 93 13.65 -3.60 3.47
C ALA A 93 13.71 -3.35 1.97
N LEU A 94 12.64 -3.73 1.27
CA LEU A 94 12.37 -3.26 -0.09
C LEU A 94 11.44 -2.05 -0.01
N ARG A 95 11.96 -0.87 -0.35
CA ARG A 95 11.24 0.41 -0.33
C ARG A 95 11.29 1.05 -1.70
N ARG A 96 10.22 0.89 -2.47
CA ARG A 96 10.11 1.56 -3.76
C ARG A 96 10.07 3.09 -3.58
N PRO A 97 10.65 3.87 -4.52
CA PRO A 97 10.62 5.32 -4.49
C PRO A 97 9.18 5.89 -4.43
N ALA A 98 9.06 7.12 -3.94
CA ALA A 98 7.83 7.90 -4.03
C ALA A 98 7.65 8.42 -5.46
N TRP A 99 6.41 8.48 -5.93
CA TRP A 99 6.11 9.29 -7.10
C TRP A 99 6.48 10.74 -6.81
N GLN A 100 6.94 11.44 -7.85
CA GLN A 100 7.28 12.85 -7.80
C GLN A 100 6.26 13.64 -8.61
N ALA A 101 5.83 14.78 -8.08
CA ALA A 101 5.00 15.71 -8.82
C ALA A 101 5.76 16.26 -10.04
N GLN A 102 5.06 16.38 -11.16
CA GLN A 102 5.53 16.98 -12.40
C GLN A 102 5.01 18.42 -12.53
N ALA A 103 5.53 19.18 -13.48
CA ALA A 103 5.25 20.63 -13.60
C ALA A 103 3.75 21.00 -13.73
N ALA A 104 2.92 20.10 -14.27
CA ALA A 104 1.48 20.33 -14.44
C ALA A 104 0.61 19.67 -13.35
N ASP A 105 1.22 19.10 -12.32
CA ASP A 105 0.50 18.50 -11.19
C ASP A 105 0.11 19.57 -10.15
N ASP A 106 -1.16 19.57 -9.72
CA ASP A 106 -1.62 20.28 -8.51
C ASP A 106 -1.67 19.28 -7.35
N TRP A 107 -0.50 18.92 -6.83
CA TRP A 107 -0.39 18.05 -5.65
C TRP A 107 -0.36 18.87 -4.38
N ARG A 108 -1.21 18.48 -3.42
CA ARG A 108 -1.23 19.06 -2.08
C ARG A 108 -1.04 17.92 -1.09
N GLU A 109 0.09 17.97 -0.41
CA GLU A 109 0.38 16.97 0.62
C GLU A 109 -0.48 17.21 1.86
N VAL A 110 -0.98 16.14 2.46
CA VAL A 110 -1.73 16.17 3.72
C VAL A 110 -1.16 15.13 4.69
N ALA A 111 -0.96 15.50 5.94
CA ALA A 111 -0.29 14.67 6.95
C ALA A 111 -1.17 13.55 7.51
N GLY A 112 -2.49 13.64 7.35
CA GLY A 112 -3.41 12.65 7.87
C GLY A 112 -4.87 12.99 7.58
N TRP A 113 -5.77 12.24 8.24
CA TRP A 113 -7.21 12.31 7.97
C TRP A 113 -7.81 13.70 8.25
N ALA A 114 -7.46 14.33 9.38
CA ALA A 114 -8.00 15.64 9.75
C ALA A 114 -7.68 16.72 8.71
N GLU A 115 -6.41 16.81 8.28
CA GLU A 115 -5.99 17.76 7.24
C GLU A 115 -6.59 17.43 5.87
N LEU A 116 -6.71 16.14 5.56
CA LEU A 116 -7.41 15.69 4.35
C LEU A 116 -8.86 16.20 4.31
N ILE A 117 -9.62 16.08 5.40
CA ILE A 117 -11.02 16.55 5.46
C ILE A 117 -11.11 18.06 5.28
N GLU A 118 -10.23 18.83 5.91
CA GLU A 118 -10.18 20.29 5.73
C GLU A 118 -9.86 20.67 4.28
N ALA A 119 -8.86 20.03 3.67
CA ALA A 119 -8.49 20.24 2.28
C ALA A 119 -9.59 19.80 1.28
N LEU A 120 -10.46 18.88 1.68
CA LEU A 120 -11.56 18.37 0.84
C LEU A 120 -12.76 19.32 0.75
N ARG A 121 -12.94 20.24 1.71
CA ARG A 121 -14.12 21.12 1.81
C ARG A 121 -14.54 21.86 0.52
N PRO A 122 -13.64 22.37 -0.35
CA PRO A 122 -14.06 23.11 -1.54
C PRO A 122 -14.54 22.24 -2.71
N PHE A 123 -14.36 20.91 -2.63
CA PHE A 123 -14.66 19.98 -3.73
C PHE A 123 -16.03 19.31 -3.58
N ARG A 124 -16.57 18.75 -4.67
CA ARG A 124 -17.92 18.17 -4.75
C ARG A 124 -17.94 16.69 -5.13
N ARG A 125 -16.96 16.22 -5.91
CA ARG A 125 -16.86 14.87 -6.48
C ARG A 125 -15.50 14.20 -6.15
N PRO A 126 -15.21 13.93 -4.87
CA PRO A 126 -13.94 13.30 -4.50
C PRO A 126 -13.83 11.85 -4.97
N LEU A 127 -12.65 11.46 -5.48
CA LEU A 127 -12.28 10.06 -5.71
C LEU A 127 -11.28 9.59 -4.65
N PHE A 128 -11.74 8.76 -3.71
CA PHE A 128 -10.90 8.14 -2.70
C PHE A 128 -10.25 6.85 -3.21
N THR A 129 -8.93 6.81 -3.26
CA THR A 129 -8.16 5.59 -3.61
C THR A 129 -7.42 4.99 -2.40
N LEU A 130 -8.03 5.12 -1.22
CA LEU A 130 -7.45 4.73 0.07
C LEU A 130 -7.89 3.35 0.56
N GLY A 131 -8.64 2.59 -0.25
CA GLY A 131 -9.26 1.35 0.19
C GLY A 131 -10.57 1.64 0.93
N ARG A 132 -10.83 0.94 2.05
CA ARG A 132 -12.08 1.09 2.82
C ARG A 132 -12.02 2.14 3.93
N GLU A 133 -10.86 2.76 4.14
CA GLU A 133 -10.60 3.73 5.22
C GLU A 133 -11.68 4.84 5.30
N PRO A 134 -12.11 5.50 4.21
CA PRO A 134 -13.17 6.52 4.26
C PRO A 134 -14.52 6.05 4.80
N LEU A 135 -14.84 4.75 4.74
CA LEU A 135 -16.11 4.23 5.25
C LEU A 135 -16.18 4.23 6.78
N ALA A 136 -15.04 4.37 7.46
CA ALA A 136 -15.00 4.53 8.91
C ALA A 136 -15.24 5.98 9.38
N HIS A 137 -15.33 6.93 8.43
CA HIS A 137 -15.31 8.37 8.68
C HIS A 137 -16.44 9.11 7.94
N LEU A 138 -17.59 8.44 7.75
CA LEU A 138 -18.70 8.94 6.93
C LEU A 138 -19.22 10.31 7.37
N ASP A 139 -19.26 10.53 8.69
CA ASP A 139 -19.79 11.75 9.30
C ASP A 139 -18.83 12.94 9.16
N GLU A 140 -17.57 12.68 8.85
CA GLU A 140 -16.54 13.70 8.65
C GLU A 140 -16.49 14.20 7.20
N ILE A 141 -16.97 13.39 6.24
CA ILE A 141 -17.00 13.77 4.82
C ILE A 141 -18.08 14.84 4.58
N PRO A 142 -17.73 16.03 4.06
CA PRO A 142 -18.65 17.15 3.92
C PRO A 142 -20.00 16.78 3.30
N ALA A 143 -21.09 17.20 3.94
CA ALA A 143 -22.46 16.79 3.61
C ALA A 143 -22.87 17.05 2.14
N HIS A 144 -22.30 18.08 1.52
CA HIS A 144 -22.60 18.49 0.14
C HIS A 144 -21.90 17.64 -0.94
N GLN A 145 -21.02 16.71 -0.53
CA GLN A 145 -20.24 15.90 -1.46
C GLN A 145 -20.96 14.61 -1.84
N PHE A 146 -20.76 14.20 -3.08
CA PHE A 146 -21.03 12.85 -3.54
C PHE A 146 -19.71 12.27 -4.01
N TRP A 147 -19.24 11.21 -3.37
CA TRP A 147 -17.87 10.73 -3.47
C TRP A 147 -17.82 9.33 -4.05
N THR A 148 -16.70 9.02 -4.70
CA THR A 148 -16.42 7.69 -5.23
C THR A 148 -15.31 7.08 -4.39
N LEU A 149 -15.50 5.84 -3.95
CA LEU A 149 -14.50 5.06 -3.22
C LEU A 149 -14.00 3.92 -4.09
N ARG A 150 -12.69 3.73 -4.18
CA ARG A 150 -12.10 2.52 -4.76
C ARG A 150 -11.50 1.63 -3.68
N ALA A 151 -11.98 0.40 -3.61
CA ALA A 151 -11.49 -0.65 -2.72
C ALA A 151 -11.16 -1.95 -3.49
N LEU A 152 -10.40 -2.85 -2.88
CA LEU A 152 -10.01 -4.12 -3.50
C LEU A 152 -11.20 -5.03 -3.81
N GLU A 153 -12.26 -4.91 -3.03
CA GLU A 153 -13.51 -5.65 -3.15
C GLU A 153 -14.65 -4.66 -2.95
N ALA A 154 -15.68 -4.78 -3.79
CA ALA A 154 -16.87 -3.98 -3.65
C ALA A 154 -17.48 -4.19 -2.27
N CYS A 155 -18.04 -3.12 -1.73
CA CYS A 155 -18.86 -3.15 -0.53
C CYS A 155 -20.09 -2.27 -0.78
N PRO A 156 -21.12 -2.33 0.08
CA PRO A 156 -22.33 -1.54 -0.12
C PRO A 156 -22.01 -0.06 -0.26
N SER A 157 -22.62 0.55 -1.28
CA SER A 157 -22.70 1.99 -1.45
C SER A 157 -23.59 2.62 -0.37
N ASN A 158 -23.56 3.94 -0.26
CA ASN A 158 -24.53 4.72 0.53
C ASN A 158 -25.08 5.88 -0.31
N ASP A 159 -26.02 6.65 0.24
CA ASP A 159 -26.73 7.73 -0.47
C ASP A 159 -25.80 8.80 -1.07
N ARG A 160 -24.57 8.91 -0.56
CA ARG A 160 -23.56 9.89 -0.99
C ARG A 160 -22.29 9.24 -1.55
N CYS A 161 -22.21 7.92 -1.63
CA CYS A 161 -20.98 7.20 -1.96
C CYS A 161 -21.21 6.07 -2.94
N GLU A 162 -20.46 6.08 -4.04
CA GLU A 162 -20.36 4.94 -4.94
C GLU A 162 -19.07 4.17 -4.71
N VAL A 163 -19.19 2.85 -4.52
CA VAL A 163 -18.03 1.98 -4.32
C VAL A 163 -17.65 1.24 -5.59
N ILE A 164 -16.38 1.32 -5.96
CA ILE A 164 -15.75 0.56 -7.04
C ILE A 164 -14.88 -0.52 -6.40
N GLY A 165 -15.29 -1.78 -6.59
CA GLY A 165 -14.46 -2.95 -6.29
C GLY A 165 -13.53 -3.25 -7.45
N ALA A 166 -12.26 -2.86 -7.37
CA ALA A 166 -11.30 -3.09 -8.44
C ALA A 166 -9.88 -3.30 -7.92
N ARG A 167 -9.10 -4.07 -8.69
CA ARG A 167 -7.68 -4.33 -8.41
C ARG A 167 -6.88 -3.95 -9.64
N GLY A 168 -5.72 -3.34 -9.40
CA GLY A 168 -4.79 -2.99 -10.48
C GLY A 168 -4.13 -4.23 -11.11
N PRO A 169 -3.33 -4.03 -12.17
CA PRO A 169 -2.94 -2.72 -12.72
C PRO A 169 -4.11 -1.99 -13.40
N PHE A 170 -4.22 -0.70 -13.14
CA PHE A 170 -5.23 0.15 -13.77
C PHE A 170 -4.72 0.65 -15.12
N GLN A 171 -5.59 0.75 -16.12
CA GLN A 171 -5.25 1.28 -17.43
C GLN A 171 -5.58 2.76 -17.51
N LEU A 172 -4.80 3.51 -18.28
CA LEU A 172 -4.97 4.95 -18.43
C LEU A 172 -6.33 5.34 -19.01
N GLU A 173 -6.80 4.65 -20.05
CA GLU A 173 -8.11 4.94 -20.66
C GLU A 173 -9.29 4.64 -19.73
N ASP A 174 -9.17 3.61 -18.90
CA ASP A 174 -10.19 3.27 -17.89
C ASP A 174 -10.26 4.36 -16.82
N GLU A 175 -9.11 4.91 -16.40
CA GLU A 175 -9.07 6.05 -15.48
C GLU A 175 -9.66 7.31 -16.12
N ARG A 176 -9.38 7.59 -17.40
CA ARG A 176 -10.00 8.75 -18.10
C ARG A 176 -11.51 8.62 -18.13
N THR A 177 -12.00 7.44 -18.49
CA THR A 177 -13.42 7.12 -18.52
C THR A 177 -14.06 7.26 -17.14
N LEU A 178 -13.38 6.81 -16.08
CA LEU A 178 -13.86 6.94 -14.72
C LEU A 178 -13.99 8.42 -14.31
N PHE A 179 -12.93 9.20 -14.51
CA PHE A 179 -12.89 10.60 -14.11
C PHE A 179 -13.98 11.41 -14.82
N GLU A 180 -14.21 11.14 -16.10
CA GLU A 180 -15.27 11.77 -16.88
C GLU A 180 -16.67 11.37 -16.39
N ARG A 181 -16.96 10.07 -16.30
CA ARG A 181 -18.30 9.58 -15.95
C ARG A 181 -18.72 9.98 -14.54
N ARG A 182 -17.77 10.05 -13.60
CA ARG A 182 -18.03 10.42 -12.20
C ARG A 182 -17.81 11.91 -11.93
N GLN A 183 -17.41 12.68 -12.95
CA GLN A 183 -17.12 14.10 -12.85
C GLN A 183 -16.15 14.43 -11.70
N ILE A 184 -15.11 13.60 -11.54
CA ILE A 184 -14.17 13.72 -10.42
C ILE A 184 -13.50 15.09 -10.46
N ASP A 185 -13.52 15.80 -9.34
CA ASP A 185 -12.93 17.15 -9.20
C ASP A 185 -11.78 17.21 -8.20
N VAL A 186 -11.54 16.13 -7.44
CA VAL A 186 -10.36 15.93 -6.60
C VAL A 186 -10.03 14.45 -6.46
N LEU A 187 -8.74 14.12 -6.54
CA LEU A 187 -8.23 12.77 -6.31
C LEU A 187 -7.56 12.70 -4.93
N ILE A 188 -7.94 11.71 -4.11
CA ILE A 188 -7.25 11.40 -2.85
C ILE A 188 -6.43 10.13 -3.03
N SER A 189 -5.12 10.19 -2.72
CA SER A 189 -4.24 9.04 -2.88
C SER A 189 -3.13 8.94 -1.83
N LYS A 190 -2.72 7.70 -1.55
CA LYS A 190 -1.45 7.39 -0.89
C LYS A 190 -0.34 7.47 -1.94
N ASN A 191 0.80 8.07 -1.62
CA ASN A 191 1.97 8.07 -2.50
C ASN A 191 2.63 6.68 -2.55
N SER A 192 1.97 5.74 -3.23
CA SER A 192 2.37 4.33 -3.21
C SER A 192 3.67 4.08 -3.97
N GLY A 193 3.99 4.90 -4.98
CA GLY A 193 5.13 4.66 -5.89
C GLY A 193 4.94 3.49 -6.86
N SER A 194 3.71 2.97 -7.00
CA SER A 194 3.41 1.81 -7.84
C SER A 194 3.01 2.22 -9.26
N ALA A 195 3.73 1.76 -10.28
CA ALA A 195 3.32 1.97 -11.67
C ALA A 195 1.90 1.44 -11.95
N ALA A 196 1.49 0.36 -11.28
CA ALA A 196 0.17 -0.26 -11.44
C ALA A 196 -1.00 0.63 -10.99
N THR A 197 -0.74 1.68 -10.21
CA THR A 197 -1.79 2.61 -9.72
C THR A 197 -1.52 4.06 -10.10
N GLU A 198 -0.45 4.34 -10.81
CA GLU A 198 -0.07 5.67 -11.28
C GLU A 198 -1.04 6.31 -12.29
N PRO A 199 -1.74 5.58 -13.18
CA PRO A 199 -2.51 6.21 -14.26
C PRO A 199 -3.55 7.25 -13.81
N LYS A 200 -4.15 7.09 -12.63
CA LYS A 200 -5.06 8.10 -12.05
C LYS A 200 -4.40 9.47 -11.82
N LEU A 201 -3.10 9.49 -11.50
CA LEU A 201 -2.31 10.71 -11.33
C LEU A 201 -2.06 11.38 -12.68
N GLN A 202 -1.81 10.57 -13.71
CA GLN A 202 -1.69 11.07 -15.08
C GLN A 202 -3.01 11.70 -15.55
N VAL A 203 -4.16 11.06 -15.31
CA VAL A 203 -5.47 11.64 -15.65
C VAL A 203 -5.74 12.92 -14.86
N ALA A 204 -5.38 12.96 -13.58
CA ALA A 204 -5.52 14.18 -12.79
C ALA A 204 -4.71 15.34 -13.40
N ARG A 205 -3.46 15.08 -13.80
CA ARG A 205 -2.60 16.04 -14.51
C ARG A 205 -3.22 16.53 -15.82
N GLU A 206 -3.65 15.60 -16.67
CA GLU A 206 -4.25 15.90 -17.98
C GLU A 206 -5.49 16.80 -17.85
N ARG A 207 -6.21 16.70 -16.74
CA ARG A 207 -7.45 17.44 -16.47
C ARG A 207 -7.28 18.64 -15.54
N GLY A 208 -6.07 18.90 -15.04
CA GLY A 208 -5.82 19.95 -14.04
C GLY A 208 -6.56 19.72 -12.71
N ILE A 209 -6.81 18.47 -12.35
CA ILE A 209 -7.50 18.09 -11.12
C ILE A 209 -6.52 18.06 -9.96
N THR A 210 -6.90 18.67 -8.84
CA THR A 210 -6.13 18.63 -7.59
C THR A 210 -5.98 17.19 -7.09
N VAL A 211 -4.78 16.85 -6.64
CA VAL A 211 -4.48 15.59 -5.97
C VAL A 211 -4.09 15.86 -4.52
N LEU A 212 -4.94 15.39 -3.60
CA LEU A 212 -4.61 15.35 -2.17
C LEU A 212 -3.80 14.08 -1.91
N ILE A 213 -2.50 14.25 -1.71
CA ILE A 213 -1.56 13.16 -1.48
C ILE A 213 -1.32 13.01 0.02
N LEU A 214 -1.65 11.86 0.59
CA LEU A 214 -1.25 11.55 1.96
C LEU A 214 0.27 11.44 2.04
N GLY A 215 0.90 12.10 3.01
CA GLY A 215 2.33 11.96 3.28
C GLY A 215 2.71 10.51 3.60
N ARG A 216 3.91 10.07 3.20
CA ARG A 216 4.40 8.73 3.59
C ARG A 216 4.75 8.74 5.08
N PRO A 217 4.39 7.68 5.84
CA PRO A 217 4.88 7.58 7.21
C PRO A 217 6.40 7.41 7.22
N GLN A 218 7.04 7.90 8.27
CA GLN A 218 8.42 7.56 8.56
C GLN A 218 8.50 6.08 8.95
N LEU A 219 9.40 5.36 8.30
CA LEU A 219 9.66 3.94 8.59
C LEU A 219 11.01 3.83 9.31
N PRO A 220 11.17 2.88 10.23
CA PRO A 220 12.43 2.68 10.92
C PRO A 220 13.52 2.20 9.95
N ASP A 221 14.76 2.52 10.29
CA ASP A 221 15.92 1.95 9.62
C ASP A 221 16.03 0.45 9.91
N VAL A 222 16.55 -0.27 8.93
CA VAL A 222 16.87 -1.70 9.04
C VAL A 222 18.27 -1.96 8.52
N SER A 223 18.77 -3.19 8.63
CA SER A 223 20.18 -3.47 8.35
C SER A 223 20.56 -3.29 6.88
N ARG A 224 19.59 -3.37 5.94
CA ARG A 224 19.83 -3.07 4.53
C ARG A 224 18.57 -2.62 3.80
N HIS A 225 18.71 -1.64 2.90
CA HIS A 225 17.62 -1.12 2.08
C HIS A 225 17.85 -1.40 0.59
N PHE A 226 16.75 -1.67 -0.12
CA PHE A 226 16.71 -1.85 -1.56
C PHE A 226 15.56 -1.04 -2.15
N SER A 227 15.75 -0.48 -3.34
CA SER A 227 14.70 0.22 -4.09
C SER A 227 14.07 -0.64 -5.19
N THR A 228 14.70 -1.75 -5.56
CA THR A 228 14.26 -2.64 -6.66
C THR A 228 14.32 -4.12 -6.26
N VAL A 229 13.42 -4.91 -6.84
CA VAL A 229 13.40 -6.37 -6.68
C VAL A 229 14.70 -6.98 -7.16
N GLN A 230 15.23 -6.54 -8.30
CA GLN A 230 16.46 -7.07 -8.89
C GLN A 230 17.66 -6.92 -7.94
N ALA A 231 17.86 -5.73 -7.36
CA ALA A 231 18.98 -5.48 -6.46
C ALA A 231 18.88 -6.32 -5.18
N LEU A 232 17.66 -6.53 -4.68
CA LEU A 232 17.41 -7.40 -3.53
C LEU A 232 17.72 -8.87 -3.86
N LEU A 233 17.21 -9.37 -4.99
CA LEU A 233 17.44 -10.77 -5.40
C LEU A 233 18.92 -11.07 -5.68
N GLN A 234 19.67 -10.11 -6.24
CA GLN A 234 21.12 -10.24 -6.43
C GLN A 234 21.90 -10.32 -5.11
N ALA A 235 21.31 -9.86 -4.01
CA ALA A 235 21.95 -9.87 -2.71
C ALA A 235 21.63 -11.13 -1.86
N LEU A 236 20.58 -11.89 -2.24
CA LEU A 236 20.19 -13.14 -1.56
C LEU A 236 21.15 -14.27 -1.90
#